data_AF-A0A350DIR9-F1
#
_entry.id   AF-A0A350DIR9-F1
#
_cell.length_a   1.000
_cell.length_b   1.000
_cell.length_c   1.000
_cell.angle_alpha   90.00
_cell.angle_beta   90.00
_cell.angle_gamma   90.00
#
_symmetry.space_group_name_H-M   'P 1'
#
loop_
_entity.id
_entity.type
_entity.pdbx_description
1 polymer ?
#
loop_
_entity_poly.entity_id
_entity_poly.type
_entity_poly.pdbx_seq_one_letter_code
_entity_poly.pdbx_strand_id
1 'polypeptide(L)'
;PSGTQYRQGSTLGTEHTHWQRATFYQQYRLFFRYDAASKIIIYAWVNDDATKRAYGSKHDAYSVFQKMLSSGNPPDSWTALQKASMSEVERTHLLLAADNNDN
;
A
#
# COMPACT_ATOMS: atom_id res chain seq x y z
N PRO A 1 -10.27 -0.53 10.74
CA PRO A 1 -9.19 0.12 9.95
C PRO A 1 -8.91 1.59 10.32
N SER A 2 -9.85 2.30 10.97
CA SER A 2 -9.71 3.71 11.41
C SER A 2 -9.03 3.91 12.78
N GLY A 3 -8.60 2.84 13.44
CA GLY A 3 -7.98 2.90 14.77
C GLY A 3 -6.65 3.67 14.78
N THR A 4 -6.32 4.28 15.93
CA THR A 4 -5.11 5.10 16.11
C THR A 4 -3.82 4.30 15.90
N GLN A 5 -3.82 3.00 16.17
CA GLN A 5 -2.69 2.09 15.93
C GLN A 5 -2.26 2.00 14.46
N TYR A 6 -3.15 2.36 13.53
CA TYR A 6 -2.88 2.38 12.10
C TYR A 6 -2.41 3.74 11.60
N ARG A 7 -2.49 4.79 12.42
CA ARG A 7 -1.99 6.12 12.06
C ARG A 7 -0.47 6.13 12.18
N GLN A 8 0.19 6.77 11.22
CA GLN A 8 1.64 6.97 11.21
C GLN A 8 2.05 8.43 11.50
N GLY A 9 1.08 9.34 11.66
CA GLY A 9 1.34 10.76 11.81
C GLY A 9 1.89 11.35 10.51
N SER A 10 2.96 12.13 10.62
CA SER A 10 3.66 12.75 9.49
C SER A 10 4.93 11.99 9.06
N THR A 11 5.05 10.70 9.41
CA THR A 11 6.24 9.88 9.05
C THR A 11 6.43 9.79 7.54
N LEU A 12 5.34 9.80 6.76
CA LEU A 12 5.39 9.83 5.29
C LEU A 12 5.38 11.26 4.70
N GLY A 13 5.49 12.30 5.53
CA GLY A 13 5.21 13.68 5.13
C GLY A 13 3.79 14.12 5.51
N THR A 14 3.59 15.44 5.60
CA THR A 14 2.32 16.05 6.05
C THR A 14 1.17 15.84 5.06
N GLU A 15 1.51 15.80 3.79
CA GLU A 15 0.67 15.56 2.62
C GLU A 15 0.19 14.10 2.52
N HIS A 16 0.83 13.17 3.20
CA HIS A 16 0.54 11.73 3.13
C HIS A 16 -0.04 11.16 4.44
N THR A 17 -0.60 12.01 5.30
CA THR A 17 -1.21 11.63 6.59
C THR A 17 -2.44 10.73 6.44
N HIS A 18 -3.07 10.73 5.25
CA HIS A 18 -4.19 9.84 4.92
C HIS A 18 -3.79 8.38 4.70
N TRP A 19 -2.50 8.06 4.60
CA TRP A 19 -2.02 6.69 4.53
C TRP A 19 -1.99 6.05 5.92
N GLN A 20 -2.56 4.86 6.02
CA GLN A 20 -2.48 4.03 7.22
C GLN A 20 -1.37 2.98 7.08
N ARG A 21 -0.90 2.47 8.22
CA ARG A 21 0.09 1.41 8.30
C ARG A 21 -0.27 0.38 9.37
N ALA A 22 -0.41 -0.88 8.97
CA ALA A 22 -0.44 -2.02 9.90
C ALA A 22 0.96 -2.62 10.06
N THR A 23 1.25 -3.21 11.22
CA THR A 23 2.53 -3.91 11.49
C THR A 23 2.24 -5.36 11.87
N PHE A 24 3.01 -6.28 11.28
CA PHE A 24 2.89 -7.72 11.55
C PHE A 24 4.26 -8.40 11.45
N TYR A 25 4.43 -9.52 12.16
CA TYR A 25 5.72 -10.19 12.40
C TYR A 25 6.88 -9.25 12.78
N GLN A 26 6.56 -8.15 13.49
CA GLN A 26 7.48 -7.08 13.93
C GLN A 26 8.19 -6.28 12.82
N GLN A 27 8.48 -6.90 11.67
CA GLN A 27 9.32 -6.34 10.62
C GLN A 27 8.54 -5.88 9.40
N TYR A 28 7.34 -6.41 9.16
CA TYR A 28 6.53 -6.06 8.00
C TYR A 28 5.52 -4.95 8.28
N ARG A 29 5.28 -4.16 7.25
CA ARG A 29 4.40 -3.01 7.21
C ARG A 29 3.55 -3.14 5.96
N LEU A 30 2.24 -3.14 6.19
CA LEU A 30 1.25 -2.99 5.14
C LEU A 30 0.80 -1.54 5.15
N PHE A 31 1.00 -0.85 4.03
CA PHE A 31 0.47 0.49 3.79
C PHE A 31 -0.85 0.38 3.01
N PHE A 32 -1.86 1.10 3.48
CA PHE A 32 -3.21 1.03 2.95
C PHE A 32 -3.95 2.37 3.05
N ARG A 33 -5.01 2.50 2.25
CA ARG A 33 -6.04 3.54 2.41
C ARG A 33 -7.33 2.89 2.88
N TYR A 34 -8.05 3.59 3.74
CA TYR A 34 -9.40 3.23 4.15
C TYR A 34 -10.33 4.42 3.97
N ASP A 35 -11.44 4.21 3.26
CA ASP A 35 -12.54 5.15 3.19
C ASP A 35 -13.70 4.67 4.05
N ALA A 36 -14.10 5.49 5.03
CA ALA A 36 -15.11 5.12 6.00
C ALA A 36 -16.53 5.15 5.39
N ALA A 37 -16.78 6.04 4.42
CA ALA A 37 -18.10 6.20 3.81
C ALA A 37 -18.48 4.99 2.97
N SER A 38 -17.59 4.57 2.07
CA SER A 38 -17.77 3.37 1.23
C SER A 38 -17.44 2.06 1.97
N LYS A 39 -16.78 2.14 3.13
CA LYS A 39 -16.25 0.99 3.90
C LYS A 39 -15.23 0.16 3.11
N ILE A 40 -14.52 0.78 2.17
CA ILE A 40 -13.52 0.12 1.32
C ILE A 40 -12.12 0.30 1.92
N ILE A 41 -11.34 -0.78 1.94
CA ILE A 41 -9.91 -0.77 2.24
C ILE A 41 -9.16 -1.12 0.95
N ILE A 42 -8.16 -0.32 0.59
CA ILE A 42 -7.25 -0.60 -0.51
C ILE A 42 -5.86 -0.87 0.07
N TYR A 43 -5.37 -2.10 -0.11
CA TYR A 43 -4.00 -2.48 0.20
C TYR A 43 -3.09 -2.03 -0.94
N ALA A 44 -2.14 -1.15 -0.64
CA ALA A 44 -1.32 -0.54 -1.67
C ALA A 44 0.07 -1.15 -1.76
N TRP A 45 0.69 -1.45 -0.61
CA TRP A 45 2.02 -2.04 -0.61
C TRP A 45 2.36 -2.73 0.70
N VAL A 46 3.09 -3.83 0.61
CA VAL A 46 3.69 -4.53 1.73
C VAL A 46 5.19 -4.60 1.51
N ASN A 47 5.98 -4.30 2.54
CA ASN A 47 7.43 -4.47 2.43
C ASN A 47 7.79 -5.96 2.41
N ASP A 48 8.91 -6.27 1.75
CA ASP A 48 9.50 -7.60 1.68
C ASP A 48 10.71 -7.73 2.62
N ASP A 49 11.44 -8.84 2.51
CA ASP A 49 12.64 -9.10 3.28
C ASP A 49 13.81 -8.16 2.96
N ALA A 50 13.84 -7.60 1.76
CA ALA A 50 14.86 -6.62 1.34
C ALA A 50 14.58 -5.22 1.92
N THR A 51 13.36 -4.97 2.39
CA THR A 51 12.88 -3.65 2.83
C THR A 51 12.41 -3.64 4.30
N LYS A 52 13.10 -4.40 5.15
CA LYS A 52 12.85 -4.50 6.61
C LYS A 52 13.05 -3.16 7.33
N ARG A 53 12.46 -3.04 8.54
CA ARG A 53 12.65 -1.85 9.39
C ARG A 53 14.11 -1.70 9.78
N ALA A 54 14.78 -0.70 9.23
CA ALA A 54 16.07 -0.22 9.70
C ALA A 54 16.01 1.32 9.69
N TYR A 55 15.73 1.94 10.84
CA TYR A 55 15.53 3.39 10.93
C TYR A 55 16.73 4.14 10.34
N GLY A 56 16.49 5.02 9.37
CA GLY A 56 17.54 5.77 8.65
C GLY A 56 18.19 5.02 7.48
N SER A 57 17.79 3.78 7.19
CA SER A 57 18.23 3.07 5.99
C SER A 57 17.49 3.56 4.75
N LYS A 58 18.21 3.77 3.65
CA LYS A 58 17.61 4.09 2.33
C LYS A 58 16.63 3.02 1.81
N HIS A 59 16.64 1.84 2.43
CA HIS A 59 15.82 0.67 2.13
C HIS A 59 14.76 0.38 3.19
N ASP A 60 14.63 1.22 4.22
CA ASP A 60 13.55 1.01 5.19
C ASP A 60 12.18 1.23 4.52
N ALA A 61 11.18 0.50 5.00
CA ALA A 61 9.84 0.50 4.43
C ALA A 61 9.21 1.89 4.26
N TYR A 62 9.48 2.86 5.15
CA TYR A 62 8.95 4.22 4.98
C TYR A 62 9.67 4.96 3.86
N SER A 63 11.00 4.87 3.81
CA SER A 63 11.82 5.46 2.73
C SER A 63 11.43 4.92 1.35
N VAL A 64 11.17 3.62 1.24
CA VAL A 64 10.75 2.98 -0.01
C VAL A 64 9.34 3.44 -0.38
N PHE A 65 8.39 3.38 0.56
CA PHE A 65 7.02 3.79 0.28
C PHE A 65 6.90 5.29 -0.06
N GLN A 66 7.69 6.15 0.57
CA GLN A 66 7.72 7.58 0.23
C GLN A 66 8.24 7.82 -1.19
N LYS A 67 9.30 7.11 -1.62
CA LYS A 67 9.78 7.16 -3.02
C LYS A 67 8.73 6.67 -4.00
N MET A 68 8.02 5.59 -3.65
CA MET A 68 6.90 5.06 -4.41
C MET A 68 5.81 6.12 -4.61
N LEU A 69 5.37 6.80 -3.53
CA LEU A 69 4.41 7.91 -3.60
C LEU A 69 4.92 9.06 -4.48
N SER A 70 6.20 9.45 -4.34
CA SER A 70 6.81 10.49 -5.18
C SER A 70 6.85 10.09 -6.67
N SER A 71 6.96 8.79 -6.97
CA SER A 71 6.88 8.28 -8.35
C SER A 71 5.45 8.08 -8.87
N GLY A 72 4.43 8.33 -8.04
CA GLY A 72 3.02 8.18 -8.40
C GLY A 72 2.52 6.73 -8.42
N ASN A 73 3.27 5.79 -7.83
CA ASN A 73 2.88 4.40 -7.72
C ASN A 73 3.13 3.87 -6.29
N PRO A 74 2.10 3.73 -5.44
CA PRO A 74 0.68 3.83 -5.78
C PRO A 74 0.22 5.28 -6.04
N PRO A 75 -0.90 5.48 -6.78
CA PRO A 75 -1.53 6.79 -6.88
C PRO A 75 -2.01 7.30 -5.51
N ASP A 76 -1.84 8.59 -5.24
CA ASP A 76 -2.16 9.16 -3.91
C ASP A 76 -3.64 9.57 -3.76
N SER A 77 -4.30 9.97 -4.85
CA SER A 77 -5.72 10.34 -4.78
C SER A 77 -6.60 9.09 -4.66
N TRP A 78 -7.67 9.20 -3.86
CA TRP A 78 -8.57 8.07 -3.62
C TRP A 78 -9.17 7.52 -4.91
N THR A 79 -9.68 8.39 -5.79
CA THR A 79 -10.28 7.99 -7.07
C THR A 79 -9.29 7.28 -7.98
N ALA A 80 -8.06 7.77 -8.10
CA ALA A 80 -7.04 7.12 -8.92
C ALA A 80 -6.61 5.79 -8.32
N LEU A 81 -6.46 5.72 -6.99
CA LEU A 81 -6.11 4.50 -6.28
C LEU A 81 -7.19 3.42 -6.43
N GLN A 82 -8.46 3.78 -6.30
CA GLN A 82 -9.58 2.87 -6.51
C GLN A 82 -9.59 2.31 -7.93
N LYS A 83 -9.45 3.18 -8.95
CA LYS A 83 -9.38 2.76 -10.35
C LYS A 83 -8.21 1.82 -10.60
N ALA A 84 -7.03 2.14 -10.06
CA ALA A 84 -5.84 1.29 -10.18
C ALA A 84 -6.08 -0.09 -9.53
N SER A 85 -6.70 -0.13 -8.34
CA SER A 85 -7.00 -1.38 -7.65
C SER A 85 -7.96 -2.29 -8.43
N MET A 86 -8.98 -1.71 -9.06
CA MET A 86 -9.92 -2.48 -9.89
C MET A 86 -9.23 -3.03 -11.15
N SER A 87 -8.40 -2.23 -11.80
CA SER A 87 -7.63 -2.67 -12.97
C SER A 87 -6.66 -3.81 -12.64
N GLU A 88 -6.06 -3.80 -11.45
CA GLU A 88 -5.15 -4.88 -11.02
C GLU A 88 -5.91 -6.19 -10.75
N VAL A 89 -7.13 -6.11 -10.18
CA VAL A 89 -8.01 -7.27 -10.01
C VAL A 89 -8.37 -7.88 -11.37
N GLU A 90 -8.76 -7.05 -12.33
CA GLU A 90 -9.06 -7.50 -13.70
C GLU A 90 -7.86 -8.17 -14.35
N ARG A 91 -6.67 -7.54 -14.27
CA ARG A 91 -5.42 -8.10 -14.78
C ARG A 91 -5.11 -9.46 -14.15
N THR A 92 -5.22 -9.56 -12.83
CA THR A 92 -4.98 -10.80 -12.09
C THR A 92 -5.95 -11.91 -12.52
N HIS A 93 -7.23 -11.57 -12.69
CA HIS A 93 -8.23 -12.51 -13.17
C HIS A 93 -7.93 -13.01 -14.58
N LEU A 94 -7.48 -12.12 -15.48
CA LEU A 94 -7.09 -12.51 -16.85
C LEU A 94 -5.86 -13.42 -16.86
N LEU A 95 -4.85 -13.16 -16.03
CA LEU A 95 -3.66 -14.01 -15.91
C LEU A 95 -4.04 -15.41 -15.43
N LEU A 96 -4.86 -15.50 -14.38
CA LEU A 96 -5.32 -16.79 -13.85
C LEU A 96 -6.22 -17.54 -14.85
N ALA A 97 -7.02 -16.84 -15.64
CA ALA A 97 -7.86 -17.47 -16.67
C ALA A 97 -7.02 -18.02 -17.84
N ALA A 98 -5.94 -17.34 -18.22
CA ALA A 98 -5.01 -17.80 -19.24
C ALA A 98 -4.26 -19.07 -18.78
N ASP A 99 -3.76 -19.09 -17.55
CA ASP A 99 -3.05 -20.26 -16.99
C ASP A 99 -3.95 -21.51 -16.91
N ASN A 100 -5.27 -21.34 -16.76
CA ASN A 100 -6.23 -22.45 -16.71
C ASN A 100 -6.65 -22.99 -18.08
N ASN A 101 -6.38 -22.25 -19.17
CA ASN A 101 -6.75 -22.65 -20.53
C ASN A 101 -5.61 -23.37 -21.27
N ASP A 102 -4.42 -23.40 -20.69
CA ASP A 102 -3.23 -24.09 -21.19
C ASP A 102 -2.99 -25.46 -20.51
N ASN A 103 -3.96 -25.95 -19.72
CA ASN A 103 -3.92 -27.23 -19.00
C ASN A 103 -5.18 -28.08 -19.28
#